data_AF-A0A955PSW0-F1
#
_entry.id   AF-A0A955PSW0-F1
#
_cell.length_a   1.000
_cell.length_b   1.000
_cell.length_c   1.000
_cell.angle_alpha   90.00
_cell.angle_beta   90.00
_cell.angle_gamma   90.00
#
_symmetry.space_group_name_H-M   'P 1'
#
loop_
_entity.id
_entity.type
_entity.pdbx_description
1 polymer ?
#
loop_
_entity_poly.entity_id
_entity_poly.type
_entity_poly.pdbx_seq_one_letter_code
_entity_poly.pdbx_strand_id
1 'polypeptide(L)'
;DSLIKDGLWDVYNDFHMGQGGELCASKYQLSRQALDDFTIESYRRARMAIATGAFKPEIVSVEVPQKKGDSLLVTDDEEPNRVNLEKLAGLKPVFKEDGVLTVGNSPSCNDGAAALVLMEEREAERQRIKPLA
;
A
#
# COMPACT_ATOMS: atom_id res chain seq x y z
N ASP A 1 -7.58 17.02 -12.08
CA ASP A 1 -6.64 16.32 -11.21
C ASP A 1 -6.04 15.15 -12.01
N SER A 2 -4.73 15.16 -12.26
CA SER A 2 -4.07 14.12 -13.07
C SER A 2 -3.92 12.80 -12.33
N LEU A 3 -3.72 12.82 -11.01
CA LEU A 3 -3.65 11.60 -10.21
C LEU A 3 -4.96 10.82 -10.30
N ILE A 4 -6.09 11.54 -10.20
CA ILE A 4 -7.40 10.93 -10.36
C ILE A 4 -7.61 10.45 -11.79
N LYS A 5 -7.44 11.35 -12.78
CA LYS A 5 -7.79 11.06 -14.17
C LYS A 5 -6.93 9.95 -14.79
N ASP A 6 -5.64 9.94 -14.48
CA ASP A 6 -4.67 9.07 -15.18
C ASP A 6 -4.41 7.77 -14.40
N GLY A 7 -4.68 7.73 -13.08
CA GLY A 7 -4.39 6.57 -12.23
C GLY A 7 -5.59 5.96 -11.50
N LEU A 8 -6.62 6.74 -11.17
CA LEU A 8 -7.72 6.31 -10.28
C LEU A 8 -9.11 6.39 -10.92
N TRP A 9 -9.21 6.62 -12.23
CA TRP A 9 -10.47 6.71 -12.96
C TRP A 9 -10.58 5.63 -14.02
N ASP A 10 -11.73 4.95 -14.07
CA ASP A 10 -12.01 3.93 -15.06
C ASP A 10 -12.35 4.58 -16.40
N VAL A 11 -11.59 4.26 -17.44
CA VAL A 11 -11.76 4.89 -18.76
C VAL A 11 -13.01 4.40 -19.51
N TYR A 12 -13.57 3.24 -19.14
CA TYR A 12 -14.67 2.61 -19.86
C TYR A 12 -16.03 2.88 -19.21
N ASN A 13 -16.06 2.94 -17.88
CA ASN A 13 -17.27 3.02 -17.07
C ASN A 13 -17.46 4.39 -16.41
N ASP A 14 -16.50 5.31 -16.57
CA ASP A 14 -16.55 6.69 -16.10
C ASP A 14 -16.79 6.83 -14.58
N PHE A 15 -15.98 6.12 -13.78
CA PHE A 15 -16.04 6.21 -12.32
C PHE A 15 -14.67 6.15 -11.63
N HIS A 16 -14.63 6.56 -10.36
CA HIS A 16 -13.45 6.40 -9.49
C HIS A 16 -13.21 4.93 -9.11
N MET A 17 -11.96 4.46 -9.06
CA MET A 17 -11.59 3.07 -8.70
C MET A 17 -12.24 2.55 -7.41
N GLY A 18 -12.51 3.43 -6.45
CA GLY A 18 -13.26 3.09 -5.24
C GLY A 18 -14.68 2.58 -5.50
N GLN A 19 -15.36 3.07 -6.54
CA GLN A 19 -16.64 2.50 -7.00
C GLN A 19 -16.44 1.09 -7.60
N GLY A 20 -15.32 0.85 -8.28
CA GLY A 20 -14.92 -0.50 -8.68
C GLY A 20 -14.73 -1.44 -7.48
N GLY A 21 -14.15 -0.92 -6.39
CA GLY A 21 -14.08 -1.61 -5.10
C GLY A 21 -15.46 -1.95 -4.52
N GLU A 22 -16.41 -1.01 -4.57
CA GLU A 22 -17.80 -1.24 -4.14
C GLU A 22 -18.50 -2.31 -4.99
N LEU A 23 -18.28 -2.31 -6.32
CA LEU A 23 -18.80 -3.33 -7.22
C LEU A 23 -18.25 -4.72 -6.88
N CYS A 24 -16.94 -4.80 -6.59
CA CYS A 24 -16.29 -6.03 -6.14
C CYS A 24 -16.90 -6.52 -4.81
N ALA A 25 -16.98 -5.64 -3.81
CA ALA A 25 -17.54 -5.95 -2.52
C ALA A 25 -19.00 -6.45 -2.63
N SER A 26 -19.82 -5.80 -3.46
CA SER A 26 -21.19 -6.24 -3.71
C SER A 26 -21.26 -7.59 -4.41
N LYS A 27 -20.46 -7.81 -5.46
CA LYS A 27 -20.42 -9.07 -6.21
C LYS A 27 -20.06 -10.27 -5.34
N TYR A 28 -19.08 -10.09 -4.46
CA TYR A 28 -18.59 -11.14 -3.55
C TYR A 28 -19.24 -11.10 -2.17
N GLN A 29 -20.25 -10.25 -1.97
CA GLN A 29 -21.02 -10.13 -0.72
C GLN A 29 -20.11 -9.87 0.50
N LEU A 30 -19.07 -9.05 0.31
CA LEU A 30 -18.15 -8.66 1.37
C LEU A 30 -18.85 -7.64 2.29
N SER A 31 -18.93 -7.97 3.57
CA SER A 31 -19.50 -7.07 4.56
C SER A 31 -18.50 -6.00 4.98
N ARG A 32 -19.00 -4.86 5.45
CA ARG A 32 -18.18 -3.80 6.07
C ARG A 32 -17.28 -4.35 7.18
N GLN A 33 -17.83 -5.20 8.05
CA GLN A 33 -17.06 -5.79 9.15
C GLN A 33 -15.90 -6.65 8.64
N ALA A 34 -16.12 -7.47 7.59
CA ALA A 34 -15.07 -8.30 7.02
C ALA A 34 -13.91 -7.47 6.43
N LEU A 35 -14.24 -6.35 5.78
CA LEU A 35 -13.23 -5.42 5.24
C LEU A 35 -12.44 -4.73 6.35
N ASP A 36 -13.14 -4.29 7.40
CA ASP A 36 -12.51 -3.63 8.56
C ASP A 36 -11.62 -4.62 9.34
N ASP A 37 -12.06 -5.86 9.55
CA ASP A 37 -11.27 -6.91 10.20
C ASP A 37 -10.01 -7.26 9.41
N PHE A 38 -10.14 -7.38 8.07
CA PHE A 38 -9.00 -7.60 7.19
C PHE A 38 -8.01 -6.44 7.26
N THR A 39 -8.50 -5.21 7.30
CA THR A 39 -7.68 -4.01 7.44
C THR A 39 -6.91 -4.05 8.76
N ILE A 40 -7.57 -4.31 9.89
CA ILE A 40 -6.92 -4.42 11.21
C ILE A 40 -5.81 -5.47 11.19
N GLU A 41 -6.07 -6.63 10.61
CA GLU A 41 -5.08 -7.70 10.50
C GLU A 41 -3.91 -7.32 9.58
N SER A 42 -4.17 -6.59 8.48
CA SER A 42 -3.14 -6.05 7.59
C SER A 42 -2.18 -5.12 8.35
N TYR A 43 -2.72 -4.13 9.07
CA TYR A 43 -1.91 -3.21 9.88
C TYR A 43 -1.17 -3.94 11.00
N ARG A 44 -1.79 -4.92 11.66
CA ARG A 44 -1.13 -5.73 12.70
C ARG A 44 0.09 -6.45 12.13
N ARG A 45 -0.03 -7.07 10.95
CA ARG A 45 1.09 -7.76 10.27
C ARG A 45 2.17 -6.79 9.84
N ALA A 46 1.81 -5.66 9.22
CA ALA A 46 2.76 -4.64 8.77
C ALA A 46 3.56 -4.05 9.95
N ARG A 47 2.88 -3.66 11.03
CA ARG A 47 3.54 -3.13 12.25
C ARG A 47 4.45 -4.17 12.90
N MET A 48 4.04 -5.44 12.91
CA MET A 48 4.89 -6.52 13.40
C MET A 48 6.13 -6.72 12.52
N ALA A 49 5.98 -6.73 11.20
CA ALA A 49 7.09 -6.87 10.25
C ALA A 49 8.10 -5.71 10.37
N ILE A 50 7.62 -4.48 10.53
CA ILE A 50 8.47 -3.31 10.81
C ILE A 50 9.19 -3.49 12.14
N ALA A 51 8.46 -3.82 13.21
CA ALA A 51 9.03 -3.96 14.56
C ALA A 51 10.08 -5.08 14.66
N THR A 52 9.91 -6.18 13.93
CA THR A 52 10.88 -7.28 13.88
C THR A 52 12.00 -7.06 12.87
N GLY A 53 11.94 -5.97 12.08
CA GLY A 53 12.92 -5.63 11.06
C GLY A 53 12.87 -6.53 9.83
N ALA A 54 11.72 -7.14 9.54
CA ALA A 54 11.54 -8.03 8.39
C ALA A 54 11.78 -7.33 7.04
N PHE A 55 11.48 -6.03 6.94
CA PHE A 55 11.70 -5.24 5.72
C PHE A 55 13.10 -4.63 5.60
N LYS A 56 13.95 -4.73 6.63
CA LYS A 56 15.30 -4.16 6.60
C LYS A 56 16.19 -4.68 5.45
N PRO A 57 16.11 -5.95 5.03
CA PRO A 57 16.91 -6.44 3.91
C PRO A 57 16.49 -5.88 2.54
N GLU A 58 15.26 -5.40 2.40
CA GLU A 58 14.68 -4.96 1.12
C GLU A 58 14.56 -3.44 0.99
N ILE A 59 14.54 -2.69 2.10
CA ILE A 59 14.50 -1.22 2.09
C ILE A 59 15.91 -0.63 1.97
N VAL A 60 16.14 0.13 0.90
CA VAL A 60 17.29 1.03 0.78
C VAL A 60 16.90 2.41 1.30
N SER A 61 17.71 2.99 2.19
CA SER A 61 17.39 4.27 2.80
C SER A 61 17.46 5.44 1.80
N VAL A 62 16.50 6.35 1.89
CA VAL A 62 16.44 7.55 1.05
C VAL A 62 16.77 8.78 1.89
N GLU A 63 17.77 9.53 1.45
CA GLU A 63 18.13 10.82 2.07
C GLU A 63 17.27 11.95 1.51
N VAL A 64 16.65 12.72 2.41
CA VAL A 64 15.84 13.89 2.10
C VAL A 64 16.58 15.14 2.60
N PRO A 65 17.21 15.91 1.71
CA PRO A 65 17.98 17.10 2.08
C PRO A 65 17.12 18.13 2.82
N GLN A 66 17.65 18.65 3.92
CA GLN A 66 17.00 19.69 4.71
C GLN A 66 17.60 21.07 4.37
N LYS A 67 16.78 22.13 4.47
CA LYS A 67 17.26 23.51 4.24
C LYS A 67 18.34 23.94 5.22
N LYS A 68 18.34 23.37 6.43
CA LYS A 68 19.32 23.58 7.50
C LYS A 68 19.46 22.28 8.29
N GLY A 69 20.68 21.95 8.68
CA GLY A 69 20.98 20.70 9.40
C GLY A 69 21.16 19.51 8.46
N ASP A 70 21.29 18.33 9.05
CA ASP A 70 21.54 17.08 8.34
C ASP A 70 20.31 16.59 7.57
N SER A 71 20.55 15.77 6.53
CA SER A 71 19.47 15.12 5.77
C SER A 71 18.62 14.23 6.67
N LEU A 72 17.31 14.23 6.45
CA LEU A 72 16.42 13.23 7.05
C LEU A 72 16.58 11.92 6.29
N LEU A 73 16.76 10.83 7.03
CA LEU A 73 16.86 9.51 6.44
C LEU A 73 15.50 8.80 6.54
N VAL A 74 14.92 8.43 5.40
CA VAL A 74 13.74 7.59 5.33
C VAL A 74 14.21 6.14 5.24
N THR A 75 13.92 5.35 6.28
CA THR A 75 14.44 3.98 6.45
C THR A 75 13.36 2.91 6.58
N ASP A 76 12.11 3.32 6.78
CA ASP A 76 11.00 2.43 7.12
C ASP A 76 9.69 2.95 6.50
N ASP A 77 8.74 2.06 6.27
CA ASP A 77 7.38 2.44 5.85
C ASP A 77 6.66 3.21 6.96
N GLU A 78 6.31 4.47 6.69
CA GLU A 78 5.72 5.35 7.71
C GLU A 78 4.23 5.07 7.97
N GLU A 79 3.50 4.65 6.93
CA GLU A 79 2.03 4.61 6.94
C GLU A 79 1.46 3.66 8.01
N PRO A 80 1.96 2.42 8.18
CA PRO A 80 1.37 1.47 9.12
C PRO A 80 1.37 1.93 10.58
N ASN A 81 2.27 2.84 10.95
CA ASN A 81 2.40 3.37 12.31
C ASN A 81 1.62 4.68 12.55
N ARG A 82 1.08 5.29 11.49
CA ARG A 82 0.35 6.57 11.59
C ARG A 82 -1.16 6.40 11.75
N VAL A 83 -1.70 5.23 11.45
CA VAL A 83 -3.15 4.98 11.44
C VAL A 83 -3.70 4.67 12.83
N ASN A 84 -4.84 5.29 13.15
CA ASN A 84 -5.63 4.96 14.33
C ASN A 84 -6.77 3.98 13.95
N LEU A 85 -6.54 2.69 14.19
CA LEU A 85 -7.48 1.62 13.89
C LEU A 85 -8.76 1.66 14.74
N GLU A 86 -8.74 2.29 15.91
CA GLU A 86 -9.93 2.39 16.78
C GLU A 86 -11.05 3.21 16.11
N LYS A 87 -10.69 4.10 15.18
CA LYS A 87 -11.64 4.95 14.45
C LYS A 87 -12.24 4.26 13.23
N LEU A 88 -11.74 3.09 12.83
CA LEU A 88 -12.09 2.43 11.57
C LEU A 88 -13.60 2.17 11.44
N ALA A 89 -14.21 1.59 12.47
CA ALA A 89 -15.64 1.27 12.48
C ALA A 89 -16.55 2.52 12.37
N GLY A 90 -16.07 3.68 12.80
CA GLY A 90 -16.81 4.94 12.76
C GLY A 90 -16.72 5.69 11.43
N LEU A 91 -15.87 5.24 10.49
CA LEU A 91 -15.70 5.92 9.21
C LEU A 91 -16.91 5.70 8.31
N LYS A 92 -17.30 6.79 7.63
CA LYS A 92 -18.38 6.77 6.63
C LYS A 92 -17.86 6.24 5.29
N PRO A 93 -18.72 5.56 4.51
CA PRO A 93 -18.42 5.25 3.12
C PRO A 93 -18.11 6.50 2.31
N VAL A 94 -17.21 6.40 1.33
CA VAL A 94 -16.74 7.57 0.55
C VAL A 94 -16.96 7.46 -0.96
N PHE A 95 -17.22 6.26 -1.49
CA PHE A 95 -17.40 6.04 -2.92
C PHE A 95 -18.86 5.79 -3.32
N LYS A 96 -19.70 5.40 -2.36
CA LYS A 96 -21.14 5.16 -2.51
C LYS A 96 -21.84 5.41 -1.16
N GLU A 97 -23.04 5.99 -1.17
CA GLU A 97 -23.78 6.38 0.05
C GLU A 97 -24.03 5.17 0.98
N ASP A 98 -24.55 4.07 0.43
CA ASP A 98 -24.73 2.79 1.13
C ASP A 98 -23.58 1.80 0.86
N GLY A 99 -22.37 2.34 0.70
CA GLY A 99 -21.17 1.57 0.42
C GLY A 99 -20.58 0.88 1.66
N VAL A 100 -19.60 0.00 1.43
CA VAL A 100 -18.83 -0.65 2.49
C VAL A 100 -17.36 -0.20 2.52
N LEU A 101 -16.88 0.51 1.49
CA LEU A 101 -15.53 1.06 1.44
C LEU A 101 -15.47 2.45 2.09
N THR A 102 -14.51 2.60 2.99
CA THR A 102 -14.16 3.84 3.67
C THR A 102 -12.71 4.21 3.38
N VAL A 103 -12.31 5.41 3.76
CA VAL A 103 -10.88 5.82 3.70
C VAL A 103 -9.98 4.96 4.58
N GLY A 104 -10.50 4.27 5.60
CA GLY A 104 -9.69 3.48 6.51
C GLY A 104 -9.50 2.04 6.07
N ASN A 105 -10.42 1.48 5.28
CA ASN A 105 -10.33 0.12 4.75
C ASN A 105 -10.01 0.08 3.24
N SER A 106 -9.61 1.24 2.70
CA SER A 106 -9.11 1.39 1.33
C SER A 106 -7.62 1.75 1.37
N PRO A 107 -6.81 1.34 0.38
CA PRO A 107 -5.43 1.79 0.26
C PRO A 107 -5.33 3.31 0.18
N SER A 108 -4.23 3.86 0.71
CA SER A 108 -3.90 5.28 0.58
C SER A 108 -3.16 5.58 -0.73
N CYS A 109 -2.89 6.85 -0.99
CA CYS A 109 -1.94 7.26 -2.03
C CYS A 109 -0.55 7.29 -1.41
N ASN A 110 0.41 6.62 -2.02
CA ASN A 110 1.75 6.44 -1.50
C ASN A 110 2.80 6.75 -2.57
N ASP A 111 3.98 7.17 -2.12
CA ASP A 111 5.14 7.41 -2.97
C ASP A 111 6.21 6.35 -2.66
N GLY A 112 6.76 5.72 -3.69
CA GLY A 112 7.79 4.70 -3.54
C GLY A 112 8.30 4.18 -4.88
N ALA A 113 9.42 3.46 -4.84
CA ALA A 113 10.02 2.81 -6.00
C ALA A 113 10.62 1.45 -5.60
N ALA A 114 10.56 0.49 -6.52
CA ALA A 114 11.20 -0.81 -6.37
C ALA A 114 11.86 -1.20 -7.70
N ALA A 115 13.00 -1.91 -7.63
CA ALA A 115 13.74 -2.38 -8.79
C ALA A 115 14.27 -3.80 -8.55
N LEU A 116 14.34 -4.58 -9.62
CA LEU A 116 14.86 -5.95 -9.63
C LEU A 116 15.87 -6.09 -10.77
N VAL A 117 16.93 -6.87 -10.54
CA VAL A 117 17.87 -7.27 -11.60
C VAL A 117 17.45 -8.64 -12.10
N LEU A 118 17.07 -8.72 -13.37
CA LEU A 118 16.78 -9.96 -14.06
C LEU A 118 17.99 -10.40 -14.88
N MET A 119 18.28 -11.70 -14.86
CA MET A 119 19.42 -12.27 -15.56
C MET A 119 19.08 -13.69 -16.03
N GLU A 120 19.66 -14.10 -17.15
CA GLU A 120 19.57 -15.48 -17.62
C GLU A 120 20.33 -16.41 -16.67
N GLU A 121 19.75 -17.58 -16.35
CA GLU A 121 20.34 -18.53 -15.39
C GLU A 121 21.78 -18.91 -15.74
N ARG A 122 22.06 -19.25 -17.02
CA ARG A 122 23.42 -19.60 -17.48
C ARG A 122 24.43 -18.46 -17.26
N GLU A 123 23.97 -17.21 -17.34
CA GLU A 123 24.82 -16.03 -17.14
C GLU A 123 25.06 -15.81 -15.64
N ALA A 124 24.04 -16.04 -14.80
CA ALA A 124 24.18 -16.04 -13.35
C ALA A 124 25.22 -17.06 -12.88
N GLU A 125 25.14 -18.30 -13.38
CA GLU A 125 26.10 -19.37 -13.10
C GLU A 125 27.52 -19.00 -13.53
N ARG A 126 27.67 -18.48 -14.77
CA ARG A 126 28.95 -18.04 -15.31
C ARG A 126 29.59 -16.95 -14.45
N GLN A 127 28.79 -15.99 -13.98
CA GLN A 127 29.24 -14.91 -13.10
C GLN A 127 29.31 -15.31 -11.62
N ARG A 128 28.90 -16.53 -11.26
CA ARG A 128 28.82 -17.04 -9.87
C ARG A 128 27.92 -16.19 -8.98
N ILE A 129 26.88 -15.60 -9.55
CA ILE A 129 25.85 -14.87 -8.82
C ILE A 129 24.80 -15.89 -8.38
N LYS A 130 24.45 -15.89 -7.09
CA LYS A 130 23.36 -16.72 -6.56
C LYS A 130 22.03 -15.97 -6.73
N PRO A 131 21.09 -16.45 -7.55
CA PRO A 131 19.76 -15.84 -7.67
C PRO A 131 18.99 -15.90 -6.34
N LEU A 132 18.05 -14.97 -6.16
CA LEU A 132 17.14 -14.95 -5.00
C LEU A 132 15.90 -15.83 -5.20
N ALA A 133 15.54 -16.13 -6.45
CA ALA A 133 14.42 -16.95 -6.88
C ALA A 133 14.87 -17.97 -7.94
#